data_AF-A0A8X8XW80-F1
#
_entry.id   AF-A0A8X8XW80-F1
#
_cell.length_a   1.000
_cell.length_b   1.000
_cell.length_c   1.000
_cell.angle_alpha   90.00
_cell.angle_beta   90.00
_cell.angle_gamma   90.00
#
_symmetry.space_group_name_H-M   'P 1'
#
loop_
_entity.id
_entity.type
_entity.pdbx_description
1 polymer ?
#
loop_
_entity_poly.entity_id
_entity_poly.type
_entity_poly.pdbx_seq_one_letter_code
_entity_poly.pdbx_strand_id
1 'polypeptide(L)'
;MSYSTIIFLSLALLSQCHADLIADLCTKYNNPSICNQALRSDPRSKGADARGLARIALDNSLSATQTSINVAKSVSSPSNKDKIDTCIENFDDAVGNLQEAKPLIPKLDRPNISTLQTKADLCTKSNNPSICNQALRSDPRSKGADARGLARIALDNSLSATQTSINVAKSVSSHSNKDKIDTCIENFDDAVGNLQEAKPLIPKLDRPNISTLQTKGSTALTDVRTCSEEFGASEPTKLKQATNKAYTFIQLLLIIANTL
;
A
#
# COMPACT_ATOMS: atom_id res chain seq x y z
N MET A 1 -54.36 -13.26 17.01
CA MET A 1 -53.19 -13.29 16.11
C MET A 1 -52.30 -14.42 16.56
N SER A 2 -52.00 -15.39 15.69
CA SER A 2 -51.37 -16.65 16.07
C SER A 2 -49.89 -16.43 16.45
N TYR A 3 -49.38 -17.17 17.45
CA TYR A 3 -47.98 -17.06 17.90
C TYR A 3 -46.97 -17.25 16.74
N SER A 4 -47.34 -17.99 15.69
CA SER A 4 -46.55 -18.10 14.45
C SER A 4 -46.33 -16.76 13.74
N THR A 5 -47.32 -15.86 13.69
CA THR A 5 -47.15 -14.56 12.99
C THR A 5 -46.21 -13.62 13.75
N ILE A 6 -46.14 -13.74 15.08
CA ILE A 6 -45.23 -12.94 15.91
C ILE A 6 -43.78 -13.44 15.75
N ILE A 7 -43.57 -14.76 15.74
CA ILE A 7 -42.24 -15.38 15.55
C ILE A 7 -41.66 -15.03 14.17
N PHE A 8 -42.44 -15.10 13.10
CA PHE A 8 -41.99 -14.71 11.75
C PHE A 8 -41.67 -13.20 11.65
N LEU A 9 -42.42 -12.33 12.33
CA LEU A 9 -42.15 -10.90 12.35
C LEU A 9 -40.86 -10.58 13.14
N SER A 10 -40.60 -11.29 14.25
CA SER A 10 -39.36 -11.15 15.02
C SER A 10 -38.12 -11.73 14.33
N LEU A 11 -38.24 -12.83 13.56
CA LEU A 11 -37.12 -13.34 12.73
C LEU A 11 -36.83 -12.41 11.54
N ALA A 12 -37.84 -11.77 10.96
CA ALA A 12 -37.65 -10.76 9.91
C ALA A 12 -36.95 -9.50 10.42
N LEU A 13 -37.22 -9.09 11.68
CA LEU A 13 -36.55 -7.96 12.35
C LEU A 13 -35.09 -8.29 12.75
N LEU A 14 -34.79 -9.54 13.10
CA LEU A 14 -33.42 -10.00 13.41
C LEU A 14 -32.54 -10.17 12.16
N SER A 15 -33.14 -10.25 10.96
CA SER A 15 -32.41 -10.44 9.69
C SER A 15 -31.90 -9.13 9.05
N GLN A 16 -32.14 -7.97 9.67
CA GLN A 16 -31.77 -6.65 9.13
C GLN A 16 -30.57 -5.99 9.80
N CYS A 17 -29.84 -6.68 10.67
CA CYS A 17 -28.57 -6.17 11.18
C CYS A 17 -27.42 -6.45 10.19
N HIS A 18 -27.57 -6.02 8.92
CA HIS A 18 -26.41 -5.87 8.06
C HIS A 18 -25.65 -4.65 8.58
N ALA A 19 -24.51 -4.87 9.22
CA ALA A 19 -23.56 -3.78 9.45
C ALA A 19 -23.32 -3.08 8.09
N ASP A 20 -23.43 -1.75 8.07
CA ASP A 20 -23.24 -0.98 6.86
C ASP A 20 -21.76 -1.06 6.44
N LEU A 21 -21.49 -2.01 5.54
CA LEU A 21 -20.15 -2.28 5.05
C LEU A 21 -19.49 -1.04 4.44
N ILE A 22 -20.27 -0.15 3.82
CA ILE A 22 -19.75 1.10 3.24
C ILE A 22 -19.32 2.04 4.37
N ALA A 23 -20.16 2.23 5.39
CA ALA A 23 -19.79 3.05 6.54
C ALA A 23 -18.56 2.48 7.28
N ASP A 24 -18.51 1.17 7.51
CA ASP A 24 -17.39 0.48 8.14
C ASP A 24 -16.08 0.60 7.34
N LEU A 25 -16.18 0.63 6.02
CA LEU A 25 -15.04 0.85 5.13
C LEU A 25 -14.58 2.31 5.18
N CYS A 26 -15.52 3.24 5.03
CA CYS A 26 -15.22 4.66 4.86
C CYS A 26 -14.78 5.37 6.14
N THR A 27 -15.13 4.86 7.32
CA THR A 27 -14.64 5.37 8.62
C THR A 27 -13.11 5.34 8.75
N LYS A 28 -12.44 4.53 7.92
CA LYS A 28 -10.98 4.35 7.95
C LYS A 28 -10.21 5.23 6.96
N TYR A 29 -10.92 5.97 6.13
CA TYR A 29 -10.31 6.84 5.13
C TYR A 29 -10.11 8.25 5.69
N ASN A 30 -9.10 8.95 5.19
CA ASN A 30 -8.81 10.34 5.58
C ASN A 30 -9.99 11.29 5.38
N ASN A 31 -10.88 10.99 4.42
CA ASN A 31 -12.12 11.71 4.22
C ASN A 31 -13.32 10.75 4.14
N PRO A 32 -13.91 10.39 5.31
CA PRO A 32 -15.05 9.47 5.36
C PRO A 32 -16.27 10.00 4.60
N SER A 33 -16.47 11.32 4.56
CA SER A 33 -17.61 11.93 3.87
C SER A 33 -17.54 11.69 2.37
N ILE A 34 -16.38 11.99 1.76
CA ILE A 34 -16.16 11.76 0.32
C ILE A 34 -16.27 10.27 -0.01
N CYS A 35 -15.68 9.40 0.81
CA CYS A 35 -15.78 7.96 0.61
C CYS A 35 -17.23 7.47 0.63
N ASN A 36 -18.01 7.87 1.66
CA ASN A 36 -19.40 7.48 1.79
C ASN A 36 -20.22 8.00 0.60
N GLN A 37 -20.02 9.27 0.22
CA GLN A 37 -20.70 9.87 -0.91
C GLN A 37 -20.40 9.08 -2.20
N ALA A 38 -19.13 8.84 -2.50
CA ALA A 38 -18.70 8.20 -3.74
C ALA A 38 -19.21 6.75 -3.86
N LEU A 39 -19.18 5.97 -2.78
CA LEU A 39 -19.66 4.60 -2.81
C LEU A 39 -21.19 4.52 -2.81
N ARG A 40 -21.87 5.34 -2.00
CA ARG A 40 -23.35 5.34 -1.95
C ARG A 40 -24.00 5.92 -3.21
N SER A 41 -23.31 6.80 -3.94
CA SER A 41 -23.82 7.33 -5.22
C SER A 41 -23.77 6.30 -6.35
N ASP A 42 -22.91 5.28 -6.25
CA ASP A 42 -22.83 4.24 -7.26
C ASP A 42 -23.88 3.14 -7.00
N PRO A 43 -24.86 2.93 -7.89
CA PRO A 43 -25.92 1.94 -7.70
C PRO A 43 -25.37 0.50 -7.61
N ARG A 44 -24.17 0.23 -8.15
CA ARG A 44 -23.50 -1.07 -8.09
C ARG A 44 -23.07 -1.43 -6.68
N SER A 45 -22.94 -0.45 -5.77
CA SER A 45 -22.53 -0.68 -4.38
C SER A 45 -23.61 -1.37 -3.55
N LYS A 46 -24.88 -1.33 -3.99
CA LYS A 46 -25.98 -1.96 -3.27
C LYS A 46 -25.84 -3.48 -3.29
N GLY A 47 -25.56 -4.07 -2.14
CA GLY A 47 -25.36 -5.52 -1.99
C GLY A 47 -23.99 -6.00 -2.46
N ALA A 48 -23.07 -5.09 -2.79
CA ALA A 48 -21.69 -5.46 -3.08
C ALA A 48 -20.98 -5.94 -1.81
N ASP A 49 -20.22 -7.03 -1.93
CA ASP A 49 -19.27 -7.44 -0.90
C ASP A 49 -18.02 -6.52 -0.92
N ALA A 50 -17.06 -6.77 -0.03
CA ALA A 50 -15.85 -5.96 0.04
C ALA A 50 -15.04 -5.95 -1.28
N ARG A 51 -15.06 -7.06 -2.05
CA ARG A 51 -14.38 -7.13 -3.35
C ARG A 51 -15.12 -6.32 -4.41
N GLY A 52 -16.44 -6.41 -4.42
CA GLY A 52 -17.32 -5.60 -5.26
C GLY A 52 -17.12 -4.12 -4.98
N LEU A 53 -17.12 -3.71 -3.72
CA LEU A 53 -16.86 -2.33 -3.31
C LEU A 53 -15.44 -1.87 -3.70
N ALA A 54 -14.41 -2.73 -3.57
CA ALA A 54 -13.07 -2.41 -4.03
C ALA A 54 -13.00 -2.16 -5.54
N ARG A 55 -13.69 -2.99 -6.34
CA ARG A 55 -13.78 -2.81 -7.79
C ARG A 55 -14.51 -1.53 -8.16
N ILE A 56 -15.60 -1.22 -7.47
CA ILE A 56 -16.38 0.00 -7.69
C ILE A 56 -15.55 1.24 -7.32
N ALA A 57 -14.87 1.22 -6.16
CA ALA A 57 -13.98 2.30 -5.75
C ALA A 57 -12.86 2.53 -6.77
N LEU A 58 -12.29 1.47 -7.33
CA LEU A 58 -11.27 1.56 -8.37
C LEU A 58 -11.82 2.18 -9.66
N ASP A 59 -12.98 1.72 -10.14
CA ASP A 59 -13.64 2.29 -11.33
C ASP A 59 -13.99 3.77 -11.13
N ASN A 60 -14.48 4.14 -9.94
CA ASN A 60 -14.77 5.54 -9.58
C ASN A 60 -13.49 6.39 -9.52
N SER A 61 -12.40 5.83 -8.99
CA SER A 61 -11.09 6.50 -8.94
C SER A 61 -10.52 6.75 -10.34
N LEU A 62 -10.62 5.76 -11.24
CA LEU A 62 -10.23 5.90 -12.65
C LEU A 62 -11.04 7.02 -13.32
N SER A 63 -12.36 7.02 -13.15
CA SER A 63 -13.24 8.03 -13.74
C SER A 63 -12.94 9.44 -13.21
N ALA A 64 -12.74 9.58 -11.89
CA ALA A 64 -12.41 10.86 -11.26
C ALA A 64 -11.04 11.40 -11.68
N THR A 65 -10.04 10.52 -11.81
CA THR A 65 -8.69 10.90 -12.26
C THR A 65 -8.73 11.34 -13.74
N GLN A 66 -9.45 10.62 -14.59
CA GLN A 66 -9.64 11.02 -15.99
C GLN A 66 -10.37 12.37 -16.12
N THR A 67 -11.35 12.61 -15.25
CA THR A 67 -12.03 13.92 -15.17
C THR A 67 -11.06 15.02 -14.76
N SER A 68 -10.17 14.75 -13.81
CA SER A 68 -9.14 15.70 -13.36
C SER A 68 -8.15 16.04 -14.47
N ILE A 69 -7.75 15.07 -15.31
CA ILE A 69 -6.94 15.31 -16.52
C ILE A 69 -7.66 16.25 -17.49
N ASN A 70 -8.94 16.02 -17.75
CA ASN A 70 -9.73 16.87 -18.65
C ASN A 70 -9.85 18.30 -18.12
N VAL A 71 -10.07 18.45 -16.81
CA VAL A 71 -10.08 19.76 -16.14
C VAL A 71 -8.72 20.44 -16.27
N ALA A 72 -7.63 19.73 -15.97
CA ALA A 72 -6.27 20.26 -16.09
C ALA A 72 -5.98 20.78 -17.51
N LYS A 73 -6.34 20.01 -18.54
CA LYS A 73 -6.23 20.42 -19.95
C LYS A 73 -7.05 21.67 -20.25
N SER A 74 -8.26 21.79 -19.68
CA SER A 74 -9.16 22.94 -19.91
C SER A 74 -8.67 24.25 -19.29
N VAL A 75 -7.87 24.18 -18.22
CA VAL A 75 -7.33 25.36 -17.51
C VAL A 75 -5.87 25.66 -17.92
N SER A 76 -5.32 24.88 -18.86
CA SER A 76 -3.98 25.10 -19.39
C SER A 76 -3.92 26.38 -20.20
N SER A 77 -2.88 27.18 -19.95
CA SER A 77 -2.62 28.45 -20.63
C SER A 77 -1.11 28.65 -20.77
N PRO A 78 -0.66 29.56 -21.65
CA PRO A 78 0.78 29.79 -21.83
C PRO A 78 1.52 30.18 -20.53
N SER A 79 0.85 30.81 -19.56
CA SER A 79 1.48 31.29 -18.32
C SER A 79 1.62 30.22 -17.24
N ASN A 80 0.91 29.09 -17.34
CA ASN A 80 0.96 28.00 -16.36
C ASN A 80 1.22 26.62 -16.99
N LYS A 81 1.59 26.58 -18.26
CA LYS A 81 1.70 25.36 -19.06
C LYS A 81 2.56 24.29 -18.39
N ASP A 82 3.79 24.62 -18.01
CA ASP A 82 4.72 23.64 -17.43
C ASP A 82 4.16 22.99 -16.16
N LYS A 83 3.51 23.78 -15.30
CA LYS A 83 2.88 23.28 -14.06
C LYS A 83 1.69 22.36 -14.34
N ILE A 84 0.89 22.72 -15.34
CA ILE A 84 -0.27 21.91 -15.74
C ILE A 84 0.17 20.63 -16.42
N ASP A 85 1.23 20.68 -17.24
CA ASP A 85 1.80 19.49 -17.89
C ASP A 85 2.31 18.51 -16.83
N THR A 86 3.02 18.96 -15.79
CA THR A 86 3.39 18.11 -14.65
C THR A 86 2.18 17.50 -13.92
N CYS A 87 1.10 18.26 -13.71
CA CYS A 87 -0.12 17.71 -13.12
C CYS A 87 -0.75 16.62 -14.01
N ILE A 88 -0.78 16.82 -15.32
CA ILE A 88 -1.32 15.86 -16.28
C ILE A 88 -0.48 14.58 -16.27
N GLU A 89 0.86 14.70 -16.30
CA GLU A 89 1.78 13.55 -16.21
C GLU A 89 1.51 12.73 -14.95
N ASN A 90 1.43 13.39 -13.78
CA ASN A 90 1.12 12.71 -12.52
C ASN A 90 -0.24 12.01 -12.52
N PHE A 91 -1.26 12.59 -13.16
CA PHE A 91 -2.57 11.97 -13.27
C PHE A 91 -2.59 10.81 -14.28
N ASP A 92 -1.86 10.91 -15.39
CA ASP A 92 -1.72 9.82 -16.36
C ASP A 92 -1.00 8.61 -15.72
N ASP A 93 0.04 8.86 -14.91
CA ASP A 93 0.71 7.82 -14.12
C ASP A 93 -0.24 7.19 -13.08
N ALA A 94 -1.06 8.00 -12.41
CA ALA A 94 -2.08 7.50 -11.50
C ALA A 94 -3.12 6.62 -12.24
N VAL A 95 -3.53 6.99 -13.46
CA VAL A 95 -4.41 6.16 -14.30
C VAL A 95 -3.73 4.83 -14.63
N GLY A 96 -2.45 4.83 -15.02
CA GLY A 96 -1.66 3.62 -15.27
C GLY A 96 -1.66 2.69 -14.06
N ASN A 97 -1.31 3.21 -12.89
CA ASN A 97 -1.30 2.46 -11.63
C ASN A 97 -2.69 1.87 -11.27
N LEU A 98 -3.75 2.65 -11.45
CA LEU A 98 -5.12 2.19 -11.20
C LEU A 98 -5.55 1.10 -12.19
N GLN A 99 -5.14 1.19 -13.46
CA GLN A 99 -5.39 0.16 -14.48
C GLN A 99 -4.65 -1.14 -14.16
N GLU A 100 -3.41 -1.06 -13.69
CA GLU A 100 -2.62 -2.22 -13.24
C GLU A 100 -3.21 -2.89 -12.00
N ALA A 101 -3.86 -2.12 -11.11
CA ALA A 101 -4.51 -2.67 -9.92
C ALA A 101 -5.79 -3.46 -10.25
N LYS A 102 -6.49 -3.12 -11.34
CA LYS A 102 -7.77 -3.74 -11.74
C LYS A 102 -7.74 -5.27 -11.87
N PRO A 103 -6.79 -5.89 -12.58
CA PRO A 103 -6.69 -7.36 -12.67
C PRO A 103 -6.25 -8.04 -11.37
N LEU A 104 -5.81 -7.28 -10.36
CA LEU A 104 -5.39 -7.83 -9.07
C LEU A 104 -6.56 -8.02 -8.12
N ILE A 105 -7.64 -7.23 -8.23
CA ILE A 105 -8.80 -7.30 -7.33
C ILE A 105 -9.43 -8.71 -7.27
N PRO A 106 -9.66 -9.41 -8.38
CA PRO A 106 -10.17 -10.78 -8.35
C PRO A 106 -9.23 -11.78 -7.65
N LYS A 107 -7.92 -11.47 -7.61
CA LYS A 107 -6.87 -12.28 -6.99
C LYS A 107 -6.63 -11.92 -5.52
N LEU A 108 -7.39 -10.97 -4.96
CA LEU A 108 -7.37 -10.63 -3.53
C LEU A 108 -8.06 -11.72 -2.70
N ASP A 109 -7.53 -12.93 -2.74
CA ASP A 109 -7.73 -13.90 -1.67
C ASP A 109 -6.84 -13.47 -0.52
N ARG A 110 -7.46 -13.00 0.57
CA ARG A 110 -6.76 -12.75 1.84
C ARG A 110 -6.34 -14.13 2.34
N PRO A 111 -5.05 -14.51 2.26
CA PRO A 111 -4.64 -15.75 2.87
C PRO A 111 -4.82 -15.53 4.37
N ASN A 112 -5.51 -16.44 5.04
CA ASN A 112 -5.39 -16.53 6.48
C ASN A 112 -3.92 -16.84 6.79
N ILE A 113 -3.40 -16.38 7.92
CA ILE A 113 -2.04 -16.74 8.37
C ILE A 113 -1.87 -18.27 8.39
N SER A 114 -2.98 -19.01 8.61
CA SER A 114 -3.02 -20.48 8.53
C SER A 114 -2.89 -21.06 7.11
N THR A 115 -3.18 -20.29 6.06
CA THR A 115 -3.02 -20.71 4.65
C THR A 115 -1.69 -20.25 4.02
N LEU A 116 -0.94 -19.34 4.66
CA LEU A 116 0.49 -19.17 4.41
C LEU A 116 1.24 -20.30 5.11
N GLN A 117 1.17 -21.50 4.53
CA GLN A 117 1.65 -22.72 5.16
C GLN A 117 3.17 -22.69 5.42
N THR A 118 3.93 -21.79 4.76
CA THR A 118 5.38 -21.64 4.98
C THR A 118 5.91 -20.21 4.79
N LYS A 119 7.09 -19.91 5.36
CA LYS A 119 7.87 -18.68 5.06
C LYS A 119 8.15 -18.49 3.57
N ALA A 120 8.19 -19.58 2.80
CA ALA A 120 8.40 -19.51 1.36
C ALA A 120 7.21 -18.84 0.66
N ASP A 121 5.98 -19.06 1.15
CA ASP A 121 4.75 -18.47 0.58
C ASP A 121 4.67 -16.96 0.80
N LEU A 122 5.32 -16.42 1.85
CA LEU A 122 5.44 -14.98 2.05
C LEU A 122 6.35 -14.34 0.98
N CYS A 123 7.43 -15.03 0.62
CA CYS A 123 8.43 -14.49 -0.29
C CYS A 123 8.09 -14.67 -1.78
N THR A 124 7.16 -15.57 -2.15
CA THR A 124 6.73 -15.72 -3.56
C THR A 124 6.08 -14.45 -4.11
N LYS A 125 5.47 -13.62 -3.26
CA LYS A 125 4.85 -12.34 -3.63
C LYS A 125 5.82 -11.15 -3.60
N SER A 126 7.07 -11.36 -3.21
CA SER A 126 8.08 -10.29 -3.19
C SER A 126 8.66 -10.06 -4.59
N ASN A 127 9.10 -8.83 -4.87
CA ASN A 127 9.87 -8.44 -6.05
C ASN A 127 11.21 -9.18 -6.16
N ASN A 128 11.73 -9.70 -5.03
CA ASN A 128 12.91 -10.56 -5.01
C ASN A 128 12.73 -11.72 -4.02
N PRO A 129 12.09 -12.83 -4.46
CA PRO A 129 11.84 -13.98 -3.60
C PRO A 129 13.13 -14.59 -3.04
N SER A 130 14.25 -14.52 -3.75
CA SER A 130 15.54 -15.06 -3.30
C SER A 130 16.08 -14.28 -2.10
N ILE A 131 16.17 -12.95 -2.21
CA ILE A 131 16.62 -12.08 -1.11
C ILE A 131 15.68 -12.17 0.08
N CYS A 132 14.37 -12.17 -0.16
CA CYS A 132 13.37 -12.33 0.89
C CYS A 132 13.57 -13.66 1.65
N ASN A 133 13.67 -14.78 0.93
CA ASN A 133 13.88 -16.10 1.53
C ASN A 133 15.20 -16.17 2.28
N GLN A 134 16.27 -15.59 1.73
CA GLN A 134 17.57 -15.54 2.39
C GLN A 134 17.48 -14.80 3.72
N ALA A 135 16.88 -13.61 3.74
CA ALA A 135 16.74 -12.80 4.95
C ALA A 135 15.92 -13.51 6.04
N LEU A 136 14.80 -14.14 5.66
CA LEU A 136 13.99 -14.93 6.59
C LEU A 136 14.68 -16.21 7.05
N ARG A 137 15.57 -16.82 6.27
CA ARG A 137 16.32 -18.02 6.68
C ARG A 137 17.52 -17.69 7.56
N SER A 138 18.20 -16.59 7.28
CA SER A 138 19.40 -16.17 8.01
C SER A 138 19.09 -15.59 9.38
N ASP A 139 17.90 -15.03 9.58
CA ASP A 139 17.50 -14.48 10.88
C ASP A 139 17.05 -15.62 11.82
N PRO A 140 17.79 -15.93 12.90
CA PRO A 140 17.42 -17.00 13.82
C PRO A 140 16.09 -16.74 14.54
N ARG A 141 15.70 -15.46 14.71
CA ARG A 141 14.43 -15.06 15.33
C ARG A 141 13.22 -15.50 14.52
N SER A 142 13.42 -15.74 13.22
CA SER A 142 12.35 -16.21 12.34
C SER A 142 11.90 -17.63 12.67
N LYS A 143 12.72 -18.46 13.34
CA LYS A 143 12.42 -19.86 13.62
C LYS A 143 11.28 -19.92 14.65
N GLY A 144 10.11 -20.40 14.23
CA GLY A 144 8.92 -20.45 15.09
C GLY A 144 8.26 -19.09 15.34
N ALA A 145 8.65 -18.04 14.61
CA ALA A 145 7.99 -16.74 14.71
C ALA A 145 6.54 -16.82 14.22
N ASP A 146 5.62 -16.25 14.99
CA ASP A 146 4.27 -15.95 14.56
C ASP A 146 4.26 -14.72 13.61
N ALA A 147 3.09 -14.33 13.12
CA ALA A 147 2.99 -13.21 12.19
C ALA A 147 3.48 -11.88 12.80
N ARG A 148 3.33 -11.69 14.13
CA ARG A 148 3.91 -10.54 14.86
C ARG A 148 5.43 -10.56 14.82
N GLY A 149 6.02 -11.71 15.15
CA GLY A 149 7.47 -11.92 15.11
C GLY A 149 8.03 -11.69 13.70
N LEU A 150 7.36 -12.22 12.68
CA LEU A 150 7.75 -12.02 11.28
C LEU A 150 7.60 -10.55 10.85
N ALA A 151 6.53 -9.86 11.23
CA ALA A 151 6.37 -8.42 10.95
C ALA A 151 7.49 -7.59 11.60
N ARG A 152 7.87 -7.93 12.85
CA ARG A 152 8.99 -7.25 13.53
C ARG A 152 10.32 -7.50 12.84
N ILE A 153 10.59 -8.73 12.41
CA ILE A 153 11.80 -9.07 11.66
C ILE A 153 11.84 -8.32 10.33
N ALA A 154 10.73 -8.31 9.59
CA ALA A 154 10.62 -7.58 8.33
C ALA A 154 10.88 -6.08 8.54
N LEU A 155 10.28 -5.47 9.58
CA LEU A 155 10.50 -4.07 9.92
C LEU A 155 11.96 -3.76 10.27
N ASP A 156 12.58 -4.57 11.12
CA ASP A 156 14.00 -4.39 11.51
C ASP A 156 14.91 -4.49 10.27
N ASN A 157 14.64 -5.43 9.38
CA ASN A 157 15.37 -5.59 8.12
C ASN A 157 15.14 -4.40 7.18
N SER A 158 13.92 -3.89 7.07
CA SER A 158 13.59 -2.68 6.31
C SER A 158 14.39 -1.48 6.80
N LEU A 159 14.37 -1.20 8.11
CA LEU A 159 15.14 -0.10 8.70
C LEU A 159 16.64 -0.22 8.42
N SER A 160 17.21 -1.41 8.62
CA SER A 160 18.63 -1.65 8.37
C SER A 160 19.01 -1.50 6.89
N ALA A 161 18.17 -2.01 5.98
CA ALA A 161 18.42 -1.91 4.55
C ALA A 161 18.26 -0.47 4.03
N THR A 162 17.22 0.27 4.45
CA THR A 162 17.05 1.68 4.07
C THR A 162 18.20 2.54 4.60
N GLN A 163 18.66 2.32 5.83
CA GLN A 163 19.85 3.00 6.35
C GLN A 163 21.12 2.67 5.54
N THR A 164 21.23 1.43 5.07
CA THR A 164 22.31 1.02 4.16
C THR A 164 22.21 1.77 2.83
N SER A 165 21.01 1.93 2.26
CA SER A 165 20.79 2.71 1.04
C SER A 165 21.23 4.17 1.18
N ILE A 166 20.95 4.81 2.32
CA ILE A 166 21.45 6.17 2.63
C ILE A 166 22.98 6.22 2.57
N ASN A 167 23.65 5.27 3.23
CA ASN A 167 25.12 5.22 3.24
C ASN A 167 25.70 4.96 1.86
N VAL A 168 25.05 4.09 1.07
CA VAL A 168 25.46 3.82 -0.32
C VAL A 168 25.25 5.05 -1.19
N ALA A 169 24.11 5.73 -1.09
CA ALA A 169 23.81 6.97 -1.82
C ALA A 169 24.89 8.02 -1.58
N LYS A 170 25.25 8.26 -0.30
CA LYS A 170 26.37 9.14 0.07
C LYS A 170 27.69 8.72 -0.58
N SER A 171 27.97 7.42 -0.63
CA SER A 171 29.23 6.89 -1.19
C SER A 171 29.34 6.97 -2.71
N VAL A 172 28.21 7.00 -3.43
CA VAL A 172 28.17 7.10 -4.90
C VAL A 172 27.88 8.53 -5.40
N SER A 173 27.80 9.47 -4.47
CA SER A 173 27.61 10.89 -4.76
C SER A 173 28.81 11.45 -5.51
N SER A 174 28.52 12.17 -6.58
CA SER A 174 29.49 12.91 -7.38
C SER A 174 28.88 14.26 -7.78
N HIS A 175 29.69 15.15 -8.32
CA HIS A 175 29.21 16.45 -8.77
C HIS A 175 28.12 16.34 -9.86
N SER A 176 28.12 15.27 -10.66
CA SER A 176 27.19 15.10 -11.79
C SER A 176 25.84 14.50 -11.41
N ASN A 177 25.70 13.92 -10.21
CA ASN A 177 24.44 13.29 -9.76
C ASN A 177 24.00 13.79 -8.38
N LYS A 178 24.59 14.89 -7.89
CA LYS A 178 24.40 15.37 -6.53
C LYS A 178 22.93 15.59 -6.18
N ASP A 179 22.19 16.31 -7.02
CA ASP A 179 20.79 16.64 -6.75
C ASP A 179 19.92 15.36 -6.66
N LYS A 180 20.13 14.40 -7.56
CA LYS A 180 19.44 13.10 -7.51
C LYS A 180 19.77 12.31 -6.24
N ILE A 181 21.03 12.35 -5.81
CA ILE A 181 21.46 11.68 -4.57
C ILE A 181 20.86 12.37 -3.35
N ASP A 182 20.83 13.70 -3.31
CA ASP A 182 20.22 14.46 -2.23
C ASP A 182 18.72 14.12 -2.12
N THR A 183 17.99 14.07 -3.25
CA THR A 183 16.59 13.59 -3.30
C THR A 183 16.44 12.15 -2.81
N CYS A 184 17.33 11.24 -3.23
CA CYS A 184 17.31 9.85 -2.75
C CYS A 184 17.49 9.78 -1.23
N ILE A 185 18.41 10.56 -0.66
CA ILE A 185 18.69 10.56 0.78
C ILE A 185 17.48 11.10 1.55
N GLU A 186 16.87 12.20 1.10
CA GLU A 186 15.65 12.76 1.70
C GLU A 186 14.52 11.72 1.74
N ASN A 187 14.22 11.09 0.59
CA ASN A 187 13.19 10.05 0.53
C ASN A 187 13.53 8.83 1.39
N PHE A 188 14.81 8.42 1.46
CA PHE A 188 15.19 7.33 2.34
C PHE A 188 15.06 7.69 3.84
N ASP A 189 15.36 8.93 4.23
CA ASP A 189 15.16 9.41 5.59
C ASP A 189 13.65 9.45 5.94
N ASP A 190 12.80 9.89 5.02
CA ASP A 190 11.33 9.83 5.16
C ASP A 190 10.82 8.39 5.28
N ALA A 191 11.36 7.47 4.47
CA ALA A 191 11.06 6.05 4.58
C ALA A 191 11.45 5.50 5.97
N VAL A 192 12.62 5.88 6.50
CA VAL A 192 13.04 5.51 7.85
C VAL A 192 12.06 6.06 8.89
N GLY A 193 11.63 7.33 8.76
CA GLY A 193 10.63 7.93 9.63
C GLY A 193 9.32 7.13 9.67
N ASN A 194 8.77 6.82 8.49
CA ASN A 194 7.55 6.02 8.36
C ASN A 194 7.71 4.60 8.98
N LEU A 195 8.86 3.96 8.79
CA LEU A 195 9.15 2.66 9.39
C LEU A 195 9.31 2.75 10.91
N GLN A 196 9.90 3.81 11.44
CA GLN A 196 10.00 4.03 12.89
C GLN A 196 8.61 4.23 13.52
N GLU A 197 7.72 4.98 12.87
CA GLU A 197 6.32 5.13 13.30
C GLU A 197 5.52 3.82 13.21
N ALA A 198 5.90 2.90 12.32
CA ALA A 198 5.28 1.58 12.21
C ALA A 198 5.63 0.65 13.39
N LYS A 199 6.78 0.84 14.03
CA LYS A 199 7.29 -0.01 15.12
C LYS A 199 6.33 -0.20 16.29
N PRO A 200 5.72 0.86 16.89
CA PRO A 200 4.79 0.71 18.00
C PRO A 200 3.43 0.07 17.62
N LEU A 201 3.16 -0.14 16.32
CA LEU A 201 1.90 -0.73 15.84
C LEU A 201 1.92 -2.27 15.91
N ILE A 202 3.09 -2.87 15.73
CA ILE A 202 3.29 -4.34 15.66
C ILE A 202 2.94 -5.08 16.96
N PRO A 203 3.13 -4.53 18.18
CA PRO A 203 2.67 -5.21 19.39
C PRO A 203 1.14 -5.27 19.51
N LYS A 204 0.42 -4.30 18.93
CA LYS A 204 -1.04 -4.17 19.06
C LYS A 204 -1.76 -5.03 18.03
N LEU A 205 -1.42 -4.86 16.75
CA LEU A 205 -2.08 -5.50 15.58
C LEU A 205 -3.61 -5.67 15.70
N ASP A 206 -4.28 -4.70 16.30
CA ASP A 206 -5.71 -4.57 16.07
C ASP A 206 -5.95 -3.98 14.67
N ARG A 207 -7.20 -4.04 14.21
CA ARG A 207 -7.56 -3.63 12.85
C ARG A 207 -7.14 -2.19 12.51
N PRO A 208 -7.28 -1.18 13.40
CA PRO A 208 -6.72 0.16 13.18
C PRO A 208 -5.19 0.17 13.04
N ASN A 209 -4.46 -0.47 13.95
CA ASN A 209 -2.99 -0.48 13.92
C ASN A 209 -2.44 -1.22 12.69
N ILE A 210 -3.12 -2.28 12.22
CA ILE A 210 -2.79 -2.95 10.96
C ILE A 210 -2.97 -1.99 9.77
N SER A 211 -4.08 -1.24 9.74
CA SER A 211 -4.34 -0.26 8.68
C SER A 211 -3.25 0.81 8.65
N THR A 212 -2.88 1.36 9.81
CA THR A 212 -1.80 2.35 9.91
C THR A 212 -0.45 1.75 9.52
N LEU A 213 -0.17 0.50 9.89
CA LEU A 213 1.04 -0.23 9.49
C LEU A 213 1.13 -0.38 7.96
N GLN A 214 0.01 -0.72 7.31
CA GLN A 214 -0.08 -0.83 5.86
C GLN A 214 0.15 0.52 5.18
N THR A 215 -0.44 1.60 5.71
CA THR A 215 -0.22 2.96 5.19
C THR A 215 1.25 3.36 5.29
N LYS A 216 1.84 3.24 6.49
CA LYS A 216 3.24 3.62 6.74
C LYS A 216 4.22 2.79 5.93
N GLY A 217 3.99 1.48 5.83
CA GLY A 217 4.78 0.61 4.97
C GLY A 217 4.66 0.96 3.49
N SER A 218 3.46 1.34 3.01
CA SER A 218 3.23 1.73 1.62
C SER A 218 3.91 3.05 1.28
N THR A 219 3.85 4.04 2.18
CA THR A 219 4.58 5.30 2.04
C THR A 219 6.09 5.03 1.98
N ALA A 220 6.65 4.32 2.96
CA ALA A 220 8.08 3.99 2.95
C ALA A 220 8.52 3.21 1.70
N LEU A 221 7.66 2.36 1.14
CA LEU A 221 7.93 1.63 -0.09
C LEU A 221 8.00 2.58 -1.29
N THR A 222 7.08 3.53 -1.37
CA THR A 222 7.06 4.59 -2.39
C THR A 222 8.30 5.45 -2.28
N ASP A 223 8.62 5.96 -1.09
CA ASP A 223 9.77 6.83 -0.87
C ASP A 223 11.09 6.14 -1.32
N VAL A 224 11.28 4.85 -0.97
CA VAL A 224 12.45 4.09 -1.43
C VAL A 224 12.46 3.93 -2.95
N ARG A 225 11.31 3.72 -3.58
CA ARG A 225 11.18 3.54 -5.03
C ARG A 225 11.48 4.82 -5.80
N THR A 226 11.13 5.99 -5.26
CA THR A 226 11.37 7.30 -5.88
C THR A 226 12.83 7.50 -6.26
N CYS A 227 13.77 6.99 -5.46
CA CYS A 227 15.20 7.06 -5.84
C CYS A 227 15.50 6.36 -7.17
N SER A 228 14.91 5.19 -7.44
CA SER A 228 15.09 4.51 -8.73
C SER A 228 14.38 5.24 -9.88
N GLU A 229 13.29 5.97 -9.61
CA GLU A 229 12.59 6.80 -10.60
C GLU A 229 13.43 8.01 -11.01
N GLU A 230 14.03 8.72 -10.05
CA GLU A 230 14.92 9.88 -10.27
C GLU A 230 16.11 9.54 -11.18
N PHE A 231 16.67 8.34 -11.00
CA PHE A 231 17.81 7.90 -11.78
C PHE A 231 17.45 7.19 -13.09
N GLY A 232 16.31 6.50 -13.14
CA GLY A 232 15.93 5.64 -14.26
C GLY A 232 17.05 4.66 -14.65
N ALA A 233 17.41 4.64 -15.94
CA ALA A 233 18.47 3.76 -16.45
C ALA A 233 19.89 4.14 -15.96
N SER A 234 20.08 5.35 -15.44
CA SER A 234 21.38 5.87 -15.00
C SER A 234 21.69 5.58 -13.53
N GLU A 235 20.86 4.80 -12.83
CA GLU A 235 21.05 4.49 -11.42
C GLU A 235 22.39 3.74 -11.19
N PRO A 236 23.25 4.23 -10.29
CA PRO A 236 24.48 3.51 -9.94
C PRO A 236 24.17 2.10 -9.46
N THR A 237 24.83 1.08 -10.02
CA THR A 237 24.54 -0.33 -9.73
C THR A 237 24.52 -0.65 -8.23
N LYS A 238 25.46 -0.09 -7.46
CA LYS A 238 25.51 -0.27 -6.00
C LYS A 238 24.28 0.31 -5.30
N LEU A 239 23.84 1.49 -5.72
CA LEU A 239 22.65 2.15 -5.18
C LEU A 239 21.42 1.33 -5.52
N LYS A 240 21.24 0.95 -6.79
CA LYS A 240 20.14 0.10 -7.25
C LYS A 240 20.01 -1.21 -6.47
N GLN A 241 21.13 -1.86 -6.14
CA GLN A 241 21.12 -3.07 -5.33
C GLN A 241 20.67 -2.80 -3.89
N ALA A 242 21.11 -1.70 -3.29
CA ALA A 242 20.70 -1.30 -1.94
C ALA A 242 19.22 -0.90 -1.90
N THR A 243 18.77 -0.06 -2.83
CA THR A 243 17.37 0.36 -3.02
C THR A 243 16.46 -0.85 -3.19
N ASN A 244 16.80 -1.79 -4.08
CA ASN A 244 16.01 -3.01 -4.28
C ASN A 244 15.92 -3.87 -3.02
N LYS A 245 17.00 -3.98 -2.24
CA LYS A 245 16.99 -4.74 -0.98
C LYS A 245 16.09 -4.09 0.06
N ALA A 246 16.14 -2.77 0.22
CA ALA A 246 15.23 -2.03 1.09
C ALA A 246 13.77 -2.21 0.66
N TYR A 247 13.49 -2.04 -0.63
CA TYR A 247 12.17 -2.27 -1.23
C TYR A 247 11.65 -3.68 -0.93
N THR A 248 12.48 -4.71 -1.15
CA THR A 248 12.12 -6.11 -0.88
C THR A 248 11.68 -6.34 0.56
N PHE A 249 12.38 -5.75 1.54
CA PHE A 249 12.03 -5.94 2.95
C PHE A 249 10.79 -5.15 3.37
N ILE A 250 10.63 -3.92 2.87
CA ILE A 250 9.40 -3.14 3.12
C ILE A 250 8.19 -3.84 2.49
N GLN A 251 8.36 -4.41 1.29
CA GLN A 251 7.30 -5.18 0.65
C GLN A 251 6.97 -6.46 1.45
N LEU A 252 7.97 -7.14 2.01
CA LEU A 252 7.72 -8.28 2.91
C LEU A 252 6.91 -7.85 4.14
N LEU A 253 7.23 -6.70 4.75
CA LEU A 253 6.43 -6.15 5.86
C LEU A 253 4.97 -5.94 5.44
N LEU A 254 4.74 -5.39 4.25
CA LEU A 254 3.38 -5.21 3.71
C LEU A 254 2.66 -6.52 3.40
N ILE A 255 3.36 -7.51 2.85
CA ILE A 255 2.79 -8.83 2.59
C ILE A 255 2.30 -9.45 3.91
N ILE A 256 3.10 -9.36 4.98
CA ILE A 256 2.71 -9.83 6.31
C ILE A 256 1.56 -8.97 6.87
N ALA A 257 1.63 -7.65 6.78
CA ALA A 257 0.56 -6.76 7.24
C ALA A 257 -0.78 -7.00 6.53
N ASN A 258 -0.76 -7.44 5.28
CA ASN A 258 -1.96 -7.77 4.51
C ASN A 258 -2.57 -9.14 4.86
N THR A 259 -1.83 -9.99 5.57
CA THR A 259 -2.32 -11.30 6.01
C THR A 259 -2.78 -11.31 7.47
N LEU A 260 -2.40 -10.27 8.23
CA LEU A 260 -2.86 -9.97 9.59
C LEU A 260 -4.34 -9.51 9.64
#